data_AF-A0A225VI05-F1
#
_entry.id   AF-A0A225VI05-F1
#
_cell.length_a   1.000
_cell.length_b   1.000
_cell.length_c   1.000
_cell.angle_alpha   90.00
_cell.angle_beta   90.00
_cell.angle_gamma   90.00
#
_symmetry.space_group_name_H-M   'P 1'
#
loop_
_entity.id
_entity.type
_entity.pdbx_description
1 polymer ?
#
loop_
_entity_poly.entity_id
_entity_poly.type
_entity_poly.pdbx_seq_one_letter_code
_entity_poly.pdbx_strand_id
1 'polypeptide(L)'
;MHLFTALCVIGGWTTTTPYRAVAWTFVCEVWRVLCLNCSMAAEIVAKYQEVVQDQTIQQIRGWAYVGALGGAALSVPTLVLSANEERYGRYGRMHCARWNAWRETLYEYLPDLIADTWCSAKLYCCAWKEATGATLRRVYAALRATGWFGMLLLSLFLHVPMMLYDVLEYLCCGGMGVAVTLGVLNLLNLLFEWCCYGMHFSIGVLVVGVLTHAWRHGSVEGQLEGTASRMVLRNALVVSGFPVRVTCWRECSVGE
;
A
#
# COMPACT_ATOMS: atom_id res chain seq x y z
N MET A 1 70.70 -30.53 12.90
CA MET A 1 69.37 -30.14 12.40
C MET A 1 68.27 -31.18 12.70
N HIS A 2 68.47 -32.48 12.45
CA HIS A 2 67.44 -33.51 12.68
C HIS A 2 67.13 -33.83 14.17
N LEU A 3 68.11 -33.73 15.07
CA LEU A 3 67.87 -34.00 16.50
C LEU A 3 67.01 -32.90 17.17
N PHE A 4 67.24 -31.64 16.79
CA PHE A 4 66.52 -30.48 17.32
C PHE A 4 65.05 -30.50 16.90
N THR A 5 64.76 -30.80 15.64
CA THR A 5 63.39 -30.94 15.14
C THR A 5 62.65 -32.10 15.82
N ALA A 6 63.31 -33.24 16.05
CA ALA A 6 62.72 -34.36 16.79
C ALA A 6 62.38 -33.99 18.25
N LEU A 7 63.28 -33.29 18.95
CA LEU A 7 63.04 -32.83 20.32
C LEU A 7 61.91 -31.79 20.39
N CYS A 8 61.83 -30.86 19.44
CA CYS A 8 60.73 -29.89 19.35
C CYS A 8 59.38 -30.56 19.07
N VAL A 9 59.34 -31.59 18.21
CA VAL A 9 58.10 -32.34 17.91
C VAL A 9 57.67 -33.17 19.12
N ILE A 10 58.59 -33.87 19.78
CA ILE A 10 58.28 -34.68 20.97
C ILE A 10 57.87 -33.77 22.14
N GLY A 11 58.60 -32.68 22.38
CA GLY A 11 58.27 -31.69 23.41
C GLY A 11 56.94 -30.98 23.13
N GLY A 12 56.67 -30.60 21.89
CA GLY A 12 55.38 -30.05 21.47
C GLY A 12 54.24 -31.06 21.62
N TRP A 13 54.49 -32.34 21.32
CA TRP A 13 53.49 -33.39 21.49
C TRP A 13 53.19 -33.67 22.96
N THR A 14 54.19 -33.80 23.82
CA THR A 14 53.98 -34.05 25.26
C THR A 14 53.30 -32.86 25.93
N THR A 15 53.67 -31.62 25.60
CA THR A 15 53.03 -30.41 26.14
C THR A 15 51.59 -30.23 25.66
N THR A 16 51.24 -30.65 24.44
CA THR A 16 49.86 -30.57 23.91
C THR A 16 48.98 -31.77 24.27
N THR A 17 49.54 -32.86 24.79
CA THR A 17 48.77 -34.05 25.23
C THR A 17 47.70 -33.77 26.29
N PRO A 18 47.97 -33.04 27.39
CA PRO A 18 46.92 -32.71 28.37
C PRO A 18 45.81 -31.85 27.76
N TYR A 19 46.15 -30.88 26.90
CA TYR A 19 45.16 -30.05 26.21
C TYR A 19 44.27 -30.87 25.28
N ARG A 20 44.83 -31.84 24.54
CA ARG A 20 44.06 -32.72 23.67
C ARG A 20 43.14 -33.66 24.44
N ALA A 21 43.58 -34.14 25.61
CA ALA A 21 42.73 -34.94 26.49
C ALA A 21 41.53 -34.13 27.02
N VAL A 22 41.77 -32.89 27.48
CA VAL A 22 40.71 -31.98 27.93
C VAL A 22 39.78 -31.59 26.79
N ALA A 23 40.32 -31.32 25.58
CA ALA A 23 39.52 -31.02 24.41
C ALA A 23 38.65 -32.22 24.01
N TRP A 24 39.19 -33.44 24.07
CA TRP A 24 38.43 -34.65 23.76
C TRP A 24 37.30 -34.91 24.76
N THR A 25 37.58 -34.80 26.07
CA THR A 25 36.53 -34.97 27.09
C THR A 25 35.46 -33.90 26.99
N PHE A 26 35.85 -32.65 26.71
CA PHE A 26 34.91 -31.57 26.45
C PHE A 26 34.04 -31.85 25.23
N VAL A 27 34.62 -32.28 24.10
CA VAL A 27 33.88 -32.64 22.88
C VAL A 27 32.93 -33.80 23.14
N CYS A 28 33.36 -34.85 23.84
CA CYS A 28 32.50 -35.98 24.20
C CYS A 28 31.31 -35.53 25.07
N GLU A 29 31.54 -34.63 26.02
CA GLU A 29 30.49 -34.14 26.90
C GLU A 29 29.50 -33.21 26.18
N VAL A 30 30.01 -32.32 25.32
CA VAL A 30 29.18 -31.50 24.43
C VAL A 30 28.35 -32.38 23.50
N TRP A 31 28.95 -33.42 22.92
CA TRP A 31 28.26 -34.39 22.06
C TRP A 31 27.15 -35.12 22.83
N ARG A 32 27.43 -35.57 24.06
CA ARG A 32 26.45 -36.21 24.93
C ARG A 32 25.24 -35.31 25.18
N VAL A 33 25.48 -34.03 25.50
CA VAL A 33 24.41 -33.04 25.73
C VAL A 33 23.64 -32.76 24.43
N LEU A 34 24.32 -32.68 23.29
CA LEU A 34 23.68 -32.49 21.99
C LEU A 34 22.75 -33.67 21.66
N CYS A 35 23.23 -34.92 21.79
CA CYS A 35 22.41 -36.10 21.57
C CYS A 35 21.22 -36.18 22.53
N LEU A 36 21.41 -35.81 23.80
CA LEU A 36 20.32 -35.74 24.78
C LEU A 36 19.25 -34.71 24.37
N ASN A 37 19.66 -33.52 23.94
CA ASN A 37 18.72 -32.50 23.47
C ASN A 37 18.01 -32.92 22.17
N CYS A 38 18.73 -33.51 21.21
CA CYS A 38 18.13 -34.00 19.96
C CYS A 38 17.12 -35.13 20.23
N SER A 39 17.44 -36.08 21.10
CA SER A 39 16.50 -37.17 21.45
C SER A 39 15.25 -36.65 22.16
N MET A 40 15.42 -35.73 23.11
CA MET A 40 14.31 -35.07 23.80
C MET A 40 13.42 -34.31 22.82
N ALA A 41 14.01 -33.52 21.91
CA ALA A 41 13.27 -32.78 20.90
C ALA A 41 12.50 -33.72 19.97
N ALA A 42 13.12 -34.83 19.53
CA ALA A 42 12.46 -35.80 18.68
C ALA A 42 11.24 -36.45 19.36
N GLU A 43 11.34 -36.81 20.64
CA GLU A 43 10.20 -37.37 21.40
C GLU A 43 9.07 -36.36 21.60
N ILE A 44 9.42 -35.10 21.90
CA ILE A 44 8.44 -34.00 22.01
C ILE A 44 7.72 -33.78 20.69
N VAL A 45 8.45 -33.74 19.57
CA VAL A 45 7.88 -33.56 18.24
C VAL A 45 6.99 -34.75 17.86
N ALA A 46 7.43 -35.98 18.13
CA ALA A 46 6.64 -37.17 17.86
C ALA A 46 5.31 -37.16 18.64
N LYS A 47 5.36 -36.86 19.95
CA LYS A 47 4.14 -36.74 20.76
C LYS A 47 3.26 -35.57 20.36
N TYR A 48 3.84 -34.45 19.93
CA TYR A 48 3.07 -33.34 19.40
C TYR A 48 2.36 -33.73 18.10
N GLN A 49 3.05 -34.44 17.20
CA GLN A 49 2.46 -34.96 15.97
C GLN A 49 1.30 -35.92 16.23
N GLU A 50 1.41 -36.80 17.23
CA GLU A 50 0.29 -37.66 17.66
C GLU A 50 -0.93 -36.82 18.07
N VAL A 51 -0.73 -35.76 18.88
CA VAL A 51 -1.79 -34.86 19.32
C VAL A 51 -2.42 -34.10 18.14
N VAL A 52 -1.61 -33.65 17.17
CA VAL A 52 -2.13 -32.98 15.95
C VAL A 52 -2.93 -33.93 15.06
N GLN A 53 -2.59 -35.22 15.05
CA GLN A 53 -3.28 -36.24 14.27
C GLN A 53 -4.53 -36.80 14.96
N ASP A 54 -4.76 -36.46 16.23
CA ASP A 54 -5.95 -36.89 16.97
C ASP A 54 -7.22 -36.32 16.33
N GLN A 55 -8.17 -37.21 16.01
CA GLN A 55 -9.45 -36.85 15.39
C GLN A 55 -10.26 -35.87 16.24
N THR A 56 -10.09 -35.91 17.56
CA THR A 56 -10.78 -35.01 18.48
C THR A 56 -10.35 -33.56 18.31
N ILE A 57 -9.07 -33.32 18.04
CA ILE A 57 -8.51 -31.97 17.81
C ILE A 57 -8.83 -31.50 16.39
N GLN A 58 -8.84 -32.40 15.40
CA GLN A 58 -9.20 -32.07 14.02
C GLN A 58 -10.66 -31.67 13.84
N GLN A 59 -11.56 -32.11 14.74
CA GLN A 59 -12.95 -31.67 14.74
C GLN A 59 -13.11 -30.20 15.18
N ILE A 60 -12.14 -29.65 15.92
CA ILE A 60 -12.13 -28.25 16.34
C ILE A 60 -11.78 -27.39 15.12
N ARG A 61 -12.57 -26.32 14.87
CA ARG A 61 -12.37 -25.42 13.72
C ARG A 61 -11.95 -24.01 14.15
N GLY A 62 -11.21 -23.33 13.28
CA GLY A 62 -10.90 -21.90 13.39
C GLY A 62 -9.95 -21.57 14.54
N TRP A 63 -10.24 -20.48 15.27
CA TRP A 63 -9.38 -19.98 16.35
C TRP A 63 -9.25 -20.95 17.53
N ALA A 64 -10.29 -21.76 17.80
CA ALA A 64 -10.26 -22.76 18.85
C ALA A 64 -9.24 -23.88 18.55
N TYR A 65 -9.05 -24.23 17.27
CA TYR A 65 -8.03 -25.19 16.84
C TYR A 65 -6.62 -24.66 17.06
N VAL A 66 -6.39 -23.40 16.71
CA VAL A 66 -5.09 -22.73 16.92
C VAL A 66 -4.77 -22.62 18.41
N GLY A 67 -5.77 -22.28 19.23
CA GLY A 67 -5.63 -22.24 20.69
C GLY A 67 -5.32 -23.62 21.28
N ALA A 68 -6.01 -24.67 20.82
CA ALA A 68 -5.77 -26.05 21.26
C ALA A 68 -4.37 -26.55 20.88
N LEU A 69 -3.91 -26.29 19.64
CA LEU A 69 -2.55 -26.58 19.20
C LEU A 69 -1.48 -25.82 19.99
N GLY A 70 -1.70 -24.52 20.23
CA GLY A 70 -0.81 -23.69 21.03
C GLY A 70 -0.71 -24.22 22.47
N GLY A 71 -1.85 -24.58 23.07
CA GLY A 71 -1.89 -25.20 24.39
C GLY A 71 -1.19 -26.55 24.43
N ALA A 72 -1.37 -27.38 23.40
CA ALA A 72 -0.67 -28.66 23.25
C ALA A 72 0.85 -28.47 23.11
N ALA A 73 1.31 -27.47 22.35
CA ALA A 73 2.73 -27.18 22.20
C ALA A 73 3.40 -26.81 23.53
N LEU A 74 2.65 -26.19 24.45
CA LEU A 74 3.14 -25.84 25.80
C LEU A 74 3.01 -26.99 26.80
N SER A 75 2.09 -27.95 26.59
CA SER A 75 1.81 -29.06 27.51
C SER A 75 2.57 -30.36 27.18
N VAL A 76 2.76 -30.66 25.91
CA VAL A 76 3.44 -31.87 25.43
C VAL A 76 4.89 -31.99 25.95
N PRO A 77 5.72 -30.92 25.97
CA PRO A 77 7.07 -31.02 26.50
C PRO A 77 7.13 -31.53 27.94
N THR A 78 6.23 -31.06 28.81
CA THR A 78 6.22 -31.50 30.22
C THR A 78 5.66 -32.91 30.38
N LEU A 79 4.73 -33.31 29.51
CA LEU A 79 4.19 -34.67 29.50
C LEU A 79 5.29 -35.67 29.11
N VAL A 80 6.07 -35.38 28.07
CA VAL A 80 7.18 -36.23 27.62
C VAL A 80 8.29 -36.28 28.67
N LEU A 81 8.62 -35.15 29.29
CA LEU A 81 9.69 -35.08 30.30
C LEU A 81 9.32 -35.77 31.61
N SER A 82 8.05 -35.72 32.01
CA SER A 82 7.56 -36.45 33.20
C SER A 82 7.43 -37.95 32.94
N ALA A 83 6.96 -38.35 31.75
CA ALA A 83 6.86 -39.77 31.37
C ALA A 83 8.23 -40.46 31.25
N ASN A 84 9.27 -39.72 30.86
CA ASN A 84 10.63 -40.24 30.69
C ASN A 84 11.60 -39.80 31.79
N GLU A 85 11.10 -39.64 33.03
CA GLU A 85 11.92 -39.16 34.14
C GLU A 85 13.14 -40.07 34.40
N GLU A 86 13.00 -41.39 34.27
CA GLU A 86 14.10 -42.34 34.42
C GLU A 86 15.23 -42.13 33.40
N ARG A 87 14.89 -41.69 32.19
CA ARG A 87 15.83 -41.51 31.07
C ARG A 87 16.59 -40.18 31.14
N TYR A 88 15.91 -39.12 31.54
CA TYR A 88 16.47 -37.75 31.56
C TYR A 88 16.87 -37.26 32.95
N GLY A 89 16.40 -37.94 34.00
CA GLY A 89 16.75 -37.69 35.40
C GLY A 89 16.64 -36.21 35.80
N ARG A 90 17.69 -35.71 36.48
CA ARG A 90 17.74 -34.32 36.96
C ARG A 90 17.65 -33.28 35.84
N TYR A 91 18.19 -33.59 34.66
CA TYR A 91 18.16 -32.68 33.51
C TYR A 91 16.74 -32.50 32.97
N GLY A 92 15.99 -33.60 32.86
CA GLY A 92 14.58 -33.58 32.46
C GLY A 92 13.70 -32.80 33.43
N ARG A 93 13.89 -32.97 34.74
CA ARG A 93 13.17 -32.21 35.78
C ARG A 93 13.37 -30.70 35.66
N MET A 94 14.60 -30.25 35.41
CA MET A 94 14.90 -28.84 35.22
C MET A 94 14.17 -28.25 34.00
N HIS A 95 14.19 -28.97 32.86
CA HIS A 95 13.46 -28.56 31.65
C HIS A 95 11.94 -28.59 31.85
N CYS A 96 11.42 -29.55 32.61
CA CYS A 96 10.00 -29.63 32.95
C CYS A 96 9.55 -28.42 33.78
N ALA A 97 10.31 -28.06 34.82
CA ALA A 97 10.06 -26.86 35.62
C ALA A 97 10.12 -25.57 34.77
N ARG A 98 11.11 -25.47 33.87
CA ARG A 98 11.21 -24.34 32.94
C ARG A 98 9.99 -24.24 32.03
N TRP A 99 9.52 -25.36 31.47
CA TRP A 99 8.33 -25.37 30.62
C TRP A 99 7.05 -25.04 31.38
N ASN A 100 6.91 -25.49 32.63
CA ASN A 100 5.78 -25.10 33.49
C ASN A 100 5.78 -23.59 33.75
N ALA A 101 6.93 -23.00 34.09
CA ALA A 101 7.03 -21.55 34.26
C ALA A 101 6.68 -20.78 32.98
N TRP A 102 7.12 -21.28 31.82
CA TRP A 102 6.74 -20.72 30.52
C TRP A 102 5.24 -20.83 30.24
N ARG A 103 4.62 -21.94 30.61
CA ARG A 103 3.17 -22.13 30.47
C ARG A 103 2.41 -21.14 31.34
N GLU A 104 2.73 -21.05 32.62
CA GLU A 104 2.05 -20.15 33.57
C GLU A 104 2.14 -18.70 33.12
N THR A 105 3.34 -18.24 32.75
CA THR A 105 3.54 -16.87 32.25
C THR A 105 2.78 -16.61 30.96
N LEU A 106 2.80 -17.54 30.00
CA LEU A 106 2.04 -17.37 28.77
C LEU A 106 0.52 -17.37 29.02
N TYR A 107 -0.02 -18.27 29.83
CA TYR A 107 -1.47 -18.28 30.08
C TYR A 107 -1.97 -17.07 30.86
N GLU A 108 -1.14 -16.50 31.75
CA GLU A 108 -1.49 -15.32 32.53
C GLU A 108 -1.40 -14.03 31.70
N TYR A 109 -0.32 -13.84 30.93
CA TYR A 109 -0.07 -12.57 30.23
C TYR A 109 -0.61 -12.51 28.80
N LEU A 110 -0.69 -13.65 28.10
CA LEU A 110 -1.09 -13.69 26.69
C LEU A 110 -2.51 -13.16 26.43
N PRO A 111 -3.57 -13.49 27.21
CA PRO A 111 -4.91 -13.01 26.92
C PRO A 111 -5.02 -11.48 27.06
N ASP A 112 -4.43 -10.91 28.11
CA ASP A 112 -4.43 -9.47 28.35
C ASP A 112 -3.62 -8.73 27.28
N LEU A 113 -2.43 -9.25 26.93
CA LEU A 113 -1.60 -8.67 25.89
C LEU A 113 -2.30 -8.68 24.52
N ILE A 114 -2.99 -9.78 24.19
CA ILE A 114 -3.78 -9.88 22.95
C ILE A 114 -4.93 -8.88 22.97
N ALA A 115 -5.66 -8.77 24.09
CA ALA A 115 -6.79 -7.85 24.23
C ALA A 115 -6.34 -6.39 24.08
N ASP A 116 -5.25 -6.00 24.74
CA ASP A 116 -4.68 -4.65 24.65
C ASP A 116 -4.17 -4.34 23.23
N THR A 117 -3.47 -5.30 22.62
CA THR A 117 -2.98 -5.16 21.24
C THR A 117 -4.16 -4.98 20.28
N TRP A 118 -5.22 -5.76 20.46
CA TRP A 118 -6.42 -5.67 19.63
C TRP A 118 -7.16 -4.35 19.82
N CYS A 119 -7.29 -3.89 21.06
CA CYS A 119 -7.91 -2.61 21.38
C CYS A 119 -7.13 -1.45 20.75
N SER A 120 -5.80 -1.45 20.90
CA SER A 120 -4.91 -0.46 20.31
C SER A 120 -4.98 -0.47 18.78
N ALA A 121 -4.95 -1.65 18.15
CA ALA A 121 -5.06 -1.78 16.70
C ALA A 121 -6.41 -1.25 16.18
N LYS A 122 -7.51 -1.52 16.89
CA LYS A 122 -8.84 -1.01 16.54
C LYS A 122 -8.89 0.51 16.63
N LEU A 123 -8.38 1.09 17.72
CA LEU A 123 -8.30 2.53 17.91
C LEU A 123 -7.46 3.20 16.82
N TYR A 124 -6.30 2.62 16.50
CA TYR A 124 -5.44 3.10 15.42
C TYR A 124 -6.12 3.04 14.05
N CYS A 125 -6.80 1.94 13.74
CA CYS A 125 -7.51 1.78 12.47
C CYS A 125 -8.64 2.82 12.33
N CYS A 126 -9.41 3.04 13.39
CA CYS A 126 -10.45 4.08 13.40
C CYS A 126 -9.84 5.48 13.19
N ALA A 127 -8.80 5.83 13.94
CA ALA A 127 -8.12 7.11 13.81
C ALA A 127 -7.53 7.31 12.41
N TRP A 128 -6.90 6.26 11.84
CA TRP A 128 -6.35 6.30 10.49
C TRP A 128 -7.43 6.50 9.43
N LYS A 129 -8.57 5.81 9.56
CA LYS A 129 -9.72 5.97 8.65
C LYS A 129 -10.30 7.39 8.73
N GLU A 130 -10.44 7.95 9.92
CA GLU A 130 -10.92 9.32 10.12
C GLU A 130 -9.96 10.34 9.51
N ALA A 131 -8.65 10.20 9.75
CA ALA A 131 -7.63 11.06 9.18
C ALA A 131 -7.62 10.98 7.64
N THR A 132 -7.68 9.78 7.08
CA THR A 132 -7.72 9.55 5.62
C THR A 132 -8.99 10.11 4.99
N GLY A 133 -10.13 9.94 5.65
CA GLY A 133 -11.40 10.51 5.17
C GLY A 133 -11.42 12.04 5.21
N ALA A 134 -10.74 12.66 6.17
CA ALA A 134 -10.61 14.12 6.26
C ALA A 134 -9.65 14.67 5.20
N THR A 135 -8.50 14.03 4.99
CA THR A 135 -7.53 14.43 3.95
C THR A 135 -8.12 14.27 2.55
N LEU A 136 -8.80 13.14 2.28
CA LEU A 136 -9.42 12.90 0.97
C LEU A 136 -10.48 13.95 0.64
N ARG A 137 -11.30 14.36 1.61
CA ARG A 137 -12.29 15.44 1.43
C ARG A 137 -11.62 16.77 1.06
N ARG A 138 -10.52 17.13 1.74
CA ARG A 138 -9.76 18.36 1.44
C ARG A 138 -9.13 18.30 0.05
N VAL A 139 -8.53 17.17 -0.31
CA VAL A 139 -7.92 16.96 -1.63
C VAL A 139 -8.98 17.00 -2.73
N TYR A 140 -10.13 16.37 -2.53
CA TYR A 140 -11.23 16.41 -3.50
C TYR A 140 -11.77 17.83 -3.71
N ALA A 141 -11.95 18.60 -2.62
CA ALA A 141 -12.34 20.00 -2.71
C ALA A 141 -11.30 20.85 -3.47
N ALA A 142 -10.01 20.64 -3.19
CA ALA A 142 -8.92 21.32 -3.89
C ALA A 142 -8.88 20.95 -5.37
N LEU A 143 -8.93 19.65 -5.72
CA LEU A 143 -8.98 19.17 -7.10
C LEU A 143 -10.18 19.73 -7.86
N ARG A 144 -11.35 19.78 -7.21
CA ARG A 144 -12.54 20.38 -7.81
C ARG A 144 -12.35 21.87 -8.06
N ALA A 145 -11.80 22.61 -7.11
CA ALA A 145 -11.49 24.03 -7.28
C ALA A 145 -10.45 24.28 -8.39
N THR A 146 -9.38 23.49 -8.43
CA THR A 146 -8.37 23.54 -9.49
C THR A 146 -8.95 23.17 -10.84
N GLY A 147 -9.86 22.19 -10.91
CA GLY A 147 -10.56 21.81 -12.14
C GLY A 147 -11.42 22.96 -12.68
N TRP A 148 -12.23 23.61 -11.81
CA TRP A 148 -13.00 24.78 -12.20
C TRP A 148 -12.11 25.95 -12.63
N PHE A 149 -11.04 26.22 -11.89
CA PHE A 149 -10.07 27.27 -12.24
C PHE A 149 -9.41 26.99 -13.59
N GLY A 150 -9.02 25.74 -13.85
CA GLY A 150 -8.48 25.31 -15.14
C GLY A 150 -9.47 25.47 -16.29
N MET A 151 -10.75 25.13 -16.08
CA MET A 151 -11.80 25.35 -17.08
C MET A 151 -12.01 26.85 -17.37
N LEU A 152 -11.99 27.70 -16.33
CA LEU A 152 -12.10 29.15 -16.49
C LEU A 152 -10.91 29.73 -17.25
N LEU A 153 -9.68 29.32 -16.91
CA LEU A 153 -8.48 29.73 -17.63
C LEU A 153 -8.50 29.27 -19.08
N LEU A 154 -8.90 28.03 -19.35
CA LEU A 154 -9.01 27.50 -20.71
C LEU A 154 -10.07 28.26 -21.50
N SER A 155 -11.23 28.52 -20.91
CA SER A 155 -12.28 29.34 -21.53
C SER A 155 -11.79 30.74 -21.85
N LEU A 156 -11.09 31.39 -20.93
CA LEU A 156 -10.52 32.72 -21.13
C LEU A 156 -9.46 32.71 -22.23
N PHE A 157 -8.58 31.70 -22.22
CA PHE A 157 -7.50 31.54 -23.20
C PHE A 157 -8.02 31.30 -24.61
N LEU A 158 -9.18 30.65 -24.79
CA LEU A 158 -9.80 30.49 -26.09
C LEU A 158 -10.60 31.73 -26.51
N HIS A 159 -11.29 32.37 -25.58
CA HIS A 159 -12.20 33.48 -25.89
C HIS A 159 -11.48 34.81 -26.14
N VAL A 160 -10.41 35.12 -25.40
CA VAL A 160 -9.67 36.38 -25.56
C VAL A 160 -9.02 36.50 -26.94
N PRO A 161 -8.30 35.49 -27.47
CA PRO A 161 -7.76 35.56 -28.83
C PRO A 161 -8.85 35.63 -29.90
N MET A 162 -9.96 34.94 -29.70
CA MET A 162 -11.11 34.99 -30.62
C MET A 162 -11.71 36.41 -30.68
N MET A 163 -11.93 37.03 -29.52
CA MET A 163 -12.41 38.42 -29.42
C MET A 163 -11.43 39.41 -30.03
N LEU A 164 -10.13 39.22 -29.81
CA LEU A 164 -9.09 40.06 -30.40
C LEU A 164 -9.03 39.91 -31.92
N TYR A 165 -9.19 38.70 -32.43
CA TYR A 165 -9.27 38.42 -33.86
C TYR A 165 -10.51 39.06 -34.48
N ASP A 166 -11.67 39.03 -33.82
CA ASP A 166 -12.90 39.67 -34.30
C ASP A 166 -12.73 41.19 -34.46
N VAL A 167 -12.06 41.84 -33.50
CA VAL A 167 -11.73 43.28 -33.60
C VAL A 167 -10.76 43.53 -34.75
N LEU A 168 -9.75 42.68 -34.92
CA LEU A 168 -8.79 42.77 -36.02
C LEU A 168 -9.47 42.58 -37.38
N GLU A 169 -10.36 41.59 -37.49
CA GLU A 169 -11.15 41.31 -38.68
C GLU A 169 -12.05 42.50 -39.03
N TYR A 170 -12.69 43.12 -38.04
CA TYR A 170 -13.47 44.34 -38.22
C TYR A 170 -12.62 45.50 -38.73
N LEU A 171 -11.46 45.75 -38.14
CA LEU A 171 -10.52 46.80 -38.56
C LEU A 171 -9.96 46.58 -39.97
N CYS A 172 -9.73 45.33 -40.36
CA CYS A 172 -9.19 44.94 -41.65
C CYS A 172 -10.25 44.69 -42.73
N CYS A 173 -11.53 45.00 -42.48
CA CYS A 173 -12.63 44.79 -43.43
C CYS A 173 -12.80 43.32 -43.87
N GLY A 174 -12.63 42.36 -42.95
CA GLY A 174 -12.85 40.93 -43.15
C GLY A 174 -11.57 40.08 -43.16
N GLY A 175 -11.72 38.75 -43.08
CA GLY A 175 -10.59 37.82 -42.99
C GLY A 175 -9.55 37.93 -44.12
N MET A 176 -9.98 38.25 -45.34
CA MET A 176 -9.05 38.51 -46.47
C MET A 176 -8.18 39.75 -46.23
N GLY A 177 -8.73 40.79 -45.63
CA GLY A 177 -7.96 41.98 -45.30
C GLY A 177 -6.91 41.72 -44.21
N VAL A 178 -7.25 40.89 -43.20
CA VAL A 178 -6.29 40.45 -42.18
C VAL A 178 -5.11 39.71 -42.82
N ALA A 179 -5.39 38.80 -43.77
CA ALA A 179 -4.35 38.06 -44.49
C ALA A 179 -3.43 38.96 -45.31
N VAL A 180 -4.00 39.96 -46.01
CA VAL A 180 -3.22 40.95 -46.77
C VAL A 180 -2.36 41.81 -45.85
N THR A 181 -2.91 42.29 -44.73
CA THR A 181 -2.17 43.09 -43.74
C THR A 181 -1.00 42.30 -43.13
N LEU A 182 -1.22 41.03 -42.76
CA LEU A 182 -0.15 40.15 -42.27
C LEU A 182 0.91 39.87 -43.34
N GLY A 183 0.51 39.69 -44.61
CA GLY A 183 1.44 39.48 -45.72
C GLY A 183 2.36 40.68 -45.95
N VAL A 184 1.82 41.89 -45.93
CA VAL A 184 2.60 43.14 -46.05
C VAL A 184 3.54 43.31 -44.85
N LEU A 185 3.04 43.07 -43.63
CA LEU A 185 3.86 43.13 -42.42
C LEU A 185 5.00 42.11 -42.43
N ASN A 186 4.74 40.88 -42.86
CA ASN A 186 5.76 39.84 -42.94
C ASN A 186 6.81 40.13 -44.04
N LEU A 187 6.40 40.72 -45.17
CA LEU A 187 7.31 41.17 -46.23
C LEU A 187 8.20 42.32 -45.75
N LEU A 188 7.63 43.30 -45.05
CA LEU A 188 8.39 44.39 -44.43
C LEU A 188 9.36 43.86 -43.37
N ASN A 189 8.92 42.88 -42.59
CA ASN A 189 9.77 42.24 -41.57
C ASN A 189 10.94 41.46 -42.20
N LEU A 190 10.74 40.82 -43.35
CA LEU A 190 11.78 40.13 -44.10
C LEU A 190 12.78 41.10 -44.75
N LEU A 191 12.31 42.28 -45.18
CA LEU A 191 13.14 43.30 -45.81
C LEU A 191 13.98 44.11 -44.81
N PHE A 192 13.46 44.35 -43.61
CA PHE A 192 14.09 45.21 -42.60
C PHE A 192 14.64 44.45 -41.38
N GLU A 193 14.50 43.12 -41.33
CA GLU A 193 14.91 42.23 -40.22
C GLU A 193 14.44 42.72 -38.83
N TRP A 194 13.29 43.40 -38.79
CA TRP A 194 12.91 44.23 -37.65
C TRP A 194 12.46 43.44 -36.42
N CYS A 195 11.91 42.23 -36.59
CA CYS A 195 11.39 41.41 -35.50
C CYS A 195 11.54 39.90 -35.78
N CYS A 196 12.42 39.23 -35.02
CA CYS A 196 12.57 37.77 -35.08
C CYS A 196 11.28 36.98 -34.77
N TYR A 197 10.30 37.62 -34.11
CA TYR A 197 9.03 37.00 -33.71
C TYR A 197 7.84 37.28 -34.67
N GLY A 198 8.02 38.10 -35.71
CA GLY A 198 6.93 38.53 -36.59
C GLY A 198 6.27 37.38 -37.38
N MET A 199 7.07 36.40 -37.80
CA MET A 199 6.57 35.20 -38.49
C MET A 199 5.71 34.33 -37.53
N HIS A 200 6.17 34.11 -36.30
CA HIS A 200 5.43 33.35 -35.30
C HIS A 200 4.11 34.02 -34.90
N PHE A 201 4.12 35.36 -34.77
CA PHE A 201 2.92 36.14 -34.52
C PHE A 201 1.90 36.01 -35.65
N SER A 202 2.36 36.11 -36.91
CA SER A 202 1.49 35.99 -38.08
C SER A 202 0.87 34.59 -38.20
N ILE A 203 1.66 33.54 -37.95
CA ILE A 203 1.16 32.15 -37.89
C ILE A 203 0.11 32.02 -36.78
N GLY A 204 0.37 32.59 -35.59
CA GLY A 204 -0.58 32.58 -34.47
C GLY A 204 -1.91 33.22 -34.82
N VAL A 205 -1.90 34.40 -35.45
CA VAL A 205 -3.12 35.11 -35.87
C VAL A 205 -3.91 34.32 -36.92
N LEU A 206 -3.22 33.68 -37.88
CA LEU A 206 -3.88 32.82 -38.88
C LEU A 206 -4.53 31.58 -38.23
N VAL A 207 -3.84 30.92 -37.29
CA VAL A 207 -4.37 29.76 -36.56
C VAL A 207 -5.61 30.14 -35.75
N VAL A 208 -5.55 31.27 -35.03
CA VAL A 208 -6.70 31.79 -34.28
C VAL A 208 -7.85 32.13 -35.23
N GLY A 209 -7.58 32.75 -36.39
CA GLY A 209 -8.61 33.07 -37.39
C GLY A 209 -9.32 31.82 -37.92
N VAL A 210 -8.57 30.79 -38.31
CA VAL A 210 -9.13 29.51 -38.77
C VAL A 210 -9.98 28.87 -37.66
N LEU A 211 -9.49 28.88 -36.42
CA LEU A 211 -10.21 28.33 -35.27
C LEU A 211 -11.52 29.08 -35.01
N THR A 212 -11.51 30.42 -35.09
CA THR A 212 -12.70 31.27 -34.94
C THR A 212 -13.75 31.00 -36.02
N HIS A 213 -13.33 30.90 -37.28
CA HIS A 213 -14.25 30.60 -38.38
C HIS A 213 -14.79 29.16 -38.30
N ALA A 214 -13.97 28.18 -37.96
CA ALA A 214 -14.40 26.79 -37.75
C ALA A 214 -15.41 26.66 -36.59
N TRP A 215 -15.17 27.37 -35.49
CA TRP A 215 -16.08 27.43 -34.35
C TRP A 215 -17.43 28.04 -34.71
N ARG A 216 -17.43 29.14 -35.49
CA ARG A 216 -18.66 29.79 -35.96
C ARG A 216 -19.43 28.93 -36.97
N HIS A 217 -18.74 28.24 -37.88
CA HIS A 217 -19.40 27.36 -38.85
C HIS A 217 -20.13 26.20 -38.17
N GLY A 218 -19.51 25.57 -37.15
CA GLY A 218 -20.14 24.54 -36.34
C GLY A 218 -21.29 25.03 -35.44
N SER A 219 -21.35 26.34 -35.15
CA SER A 219 -22.45 26.97 -34.41
C SER A 219 -23.70 27.20 -35.27
N VAL A 220 -23.55 27.42 -36.58
CA VAL A 220 -24.65 27.74 -37.51
C VAL A 220 -25.45 26.49 -37.90
N GLU A 221 -24.87 25.29 -37.80
CA GLU A 221 -25.53 24.01 -38.14
C GLU A 221 -26.43 23.45 -37.02
N GLY A 222 -26.72 24.21 -35.96
CA GLY A 222 -27.78 23.91 -34.99
C GLY A 222 -27.62 22.62 -34.17
N GLN A 223 -26.53 21.86 -34.33
CA GLN A 223 -26.31 20.61 -33.62
C GLN A 223 -25.86 20.77 -32.16
N LEU A 224 -25.29 21.93 -31.77
CA LEU A 224 -24.84 22.13 -30.38
C LEU A 224 -25.95 22.54 -29.40
N GLU A 225 -26.95 23.32 -29.83
CA GLU A 225 -28.07 23.73 -28.95
C GLU A 225 -28.99 22.56 -28.58
N GLY A 226 -29.16 21.58 -29.47
CA GLY A 226 -30.00 20.40 -29.23
C GLY A 226 -29.39 19.37 -28.27
N THR A 227 -28.06 19.25 -28.25
CA THR A 227 -27.37 18.11 -27.61
C THR A 227 -26.61 18.48 -26.34
N ALA A 228 -25.97 19.65 -26.28
CA ALA A 228 -25.12 20.03 -25.15
C ALA A 228 -25.93 20.57 -23.96
N SER A 229 -26.96 21.39 -24.19
CA SER A 229 -27.73 22.03 -23.12
C SER A 229 -28.47 21.02 -22.25
N ARG A 230 -29.12 20.00 -22.83
CA ARG A 230 -29.88 19.00 -22.03
C ARG A 230 -28.99 18.02 -21.28
N MET A 231 -27.90 17.54 -21.86
CA MET A 231 -27.01 16.58 -21.20
C MET A 231 -26.14 17.23 -20.11
N VAL A 232 -25.66 18.44 -20.34
CA VAL A 232 -24.85 19.17 -19.33
C VAL A 232 -25.73 19.63 -18.17
N LEU A 233 -26.95 20.13 -18.43
CA LEU A 233 -27.87 20.52 -17.35
C LEU A 233 -28.37 19.30 -16.56
N ARG A 234 -28.64 18.16 -17.22
CA ARG A 234 -29.05 16.90 -16.56
C ARG A 234 -27.95 16.32 -15.69
N ASN A 235 -26.69 16.37 -16.14
CA ASN A 235 -25.55 15.92 -15.34
C ASN A 235 -25.21 16.88 -14.20
N ALA A 236 -25.38 18.20 -14.39
CA ALA A 236 -25.22 19.18 -13.32
C ALA A 236 -26.29 19.04 -12.21
N LEU A 237 -27.53 18.70 -12.57
CA LEU A 237 -28.63 18.45 -11.62
C LEU A 237 -28.47 17.13 -10.86
N VAL A 238 -27.93 16.09 -11.49
CA VAL A 238 -27.63 14.81 -10.80
C VAL A 238 -26.45 14.94 -9.83
N VAL A 239 -25.44 15.76 -10.15
CA VAL A 239 -24.26 15.98 -9.30
C VAL A 239 -24.53 16.94 -8.13
N SER A 240 -25.58 17.76 -8.19
CA SER A 240 -25.88 18.77 -7.16
C SER A 240 -26.83 18.33 -6.04
N GLY A 241 -27.35 17.09 -6.07
CA GLY A 241 -27.91 16.43 -4.89
C GLY A 241 -29.04 17.20 -4.16
N PHE A 242 -29.86 17.98 -4.87
CA PHE A 242 -31.05 18.60 -4.29
C PHE A 242 -32.33 17.86 -4.73
N PRO A 243 -33.16 17.37 -3.79
CA PRO A 243 -34.29 16.51 -4.08
C PRO A 243 -35.48 17.31 -4.62
N VAL A 244 -35.91 17.00 -5.85
CA VAL A 244 -37.25 17.39 -6.32
C VAL A 244 -38.25 16.47 -5.63
N ARG A 245 -38.88 16.98 -4.57
CA ARG A 245 -39.99 16.34 -3.88
C ARG A 245 -41.22 16.41 -4.78
N VAL A 246 -41.55 15.31 -5.47
CA VAL A 246 -42.87 15.10 -6.08
C VAL A 246 -43.68 14.23 -5.12
N THR A 247 -44.72 14.83 -4.57
CA THR A 247 -45.78 14.21 -3.77
C THR A 247 -46.73 13.36 -4.62
N CYS A 248 -47.37 12.40 -3.93
CA CYS A 248 -48.40 11.42 -4.34
C CYS A 248 -47.84 10.06 -4.80
N TRP A 249 -48.15 8.94 -4.13
CA TRP A 249 -49.53 8.48 -3.93
C TRP A 249 -49.81 7.79 -2.58
N ARG A 250 -51.11 7.80 -2.30
CA ARG A 250 -51.87 7.43 -1.10
C ARG A 250 -52.17 5.91 -1.08
N GLU A 251 -52.35 5.39 0.14
CA GLU A 251 -53.09 4.16 0.53
C GLU A 251 -52.60 2.78 0.05
N CYS A 252 -52.14 1.96 1.00
CA CYS A 252 -52.90 0.77 1.40
C CYS A 252 -52.56 0.35 2.84
N SER A 253 -53.62 0.02 3.55
CA SER A 253 -53.73 -0.31 4.95
C SER A 253 -53.74 -1.83 5.18
N VAL A 254 -53.48 -2.23 6.42
CA VAL A 254 -54.00 -3.44 7.15
C VAL A 254 -53.17 -4.73 7.17
N GLY A 255 -52.97 -5.20 8.42
CA GLY A 255 -52.82 -6.60 8.85
C GLY A 255 -51.42 -6.91 9.37
N GLU A 256 -51.14 -7.23 10.62
CA GLU A 256 -51.91 -7.51 11.85
C GLU A 256 -51.07 -7.05 13.05
#